data_AF-A0A1Y2AUV2-F1
#
_entry.id   AF-A0A1Y2AUV2-F1
#
_cell.length_a   1.000
_cell.length_b   1.000
_cell.length_c   1.000
_cell.angle_alpha   90.00
_cell.angle_beta   90.00
_cell.angle_gamma   90.00
#
_symmetry.space_group_name_H-M   'P 1'
#
loop_
_entity.id
_entity.type
_entity.pdbx_description
1 polymer ?
#
loop_
_entity_poly.entity_id
_entity_poly.type
_entity_poly.pdbx_seq_one_letter_code
_entity_poly.pdbx_strand_id
1 'polypeptide(L)'
;MTTHVANPPVHSTTWQNVISSNLEEQQVDQFLSQSSLLIEQHTIPSAKHLQILLHLVLFPPRRSYSPATHTALDILYDLLSLHHASSIARQLPRAPRTAEDKEEPRWLRWDARGAIERDAKKTMSRCISDGIWGLVWDTVKVEKKDSKGKGKKRRFEVNEEEEEEEEEEEEEIEGGSTAGRRVSENGWALLGWCIKLWEKDREEQASGQVLYSPLFLDQLPHHRPELPIDNASAPLAVVRAAFSNLDPPEIVDTSLRRDSAVVILQLLFASALAPGPAFHPHSLLISTLSLIHSLPIIPLDTLFSLLAPTPERVLPQRVLSHIYAAAIEDLAGVRVKRQEARRRKNHIENDFEQGQGTFPNPTFKYCLDLMEEKSKSRDKEDQGRMIIIKTRLWASLLRRYPLGDPRWTSGIEALGQGWRDKVEQSVCSSNDGQAAKGLLALIDMVFVVSK
;
A
#
# COMPACT_ATOMS: atom_id res chain seq x y z
N MET A 1 25.28 22.08 6.83
CA MET A 1 26.44 21.31 6.34
C MET A 1 26.01 19.86 6.22
N THR A 2 25.77 19.38 5.00
CA THR A 2 25.46 17.96 4.76
C THR A 2 26.74 17.16 4.81
N THR A 3 26.96 16.43 5.89
CA THR A 3 27.98 15.38 5.92
C THR A 3 27.59 14.31 4.91
N HIS A 4 28.33 14.21 3.80
CA HIS A 4 28.27 13.04 2.94
C HIS A 4 28.76 11.84 3.75
N VAL A 5 27.83 11.11 4.38
CA VAL A 5 28.13 9.80 4.95
C VAL A 5 28.51 8.90 3.76
N ALA A 6 29.79 8.53 3.69
CA ALA A 6 30.26 7.60 2.69
C ALA A 6 29.49 6.28 2.86
N ASN A 7 28.96 5.73 1.76
CA ASN A 7 28.22 4.47 1.83
C ASN A 7 29.16 3.38 2.35
N PRO A 8 28.74 2.54 3.30
CA PRO A 8 29.57 1.44 3.78
C PRO A 8 29.95 0.54 2.61
N PRO A 9 31.23 0.12 2.49
CA PRO A 9 31.61 -0.89 1.52
C PRO A 9 30.84 -2.20 1.74
N VAL A 10 30.62 -2.94 0.66
CA VAL A 10 30.18 -4.34 0.76
C VAL A 10 31.31 -5.17 1.38
N HIS A 11 30.99 -6.25 2.12
CA HIS A 11 31.99 -7.19 2.62
C HIS A 11 33.02 -7.59 1.54
N SER A 12 34.26 -7.86 1.94
CA SER A 12 35.31 -8.28 1.00
C SER A 12 34.95 -9.59 0.28
N THR A 13 35.52 -9.82 -0.90
CA THR A 13 35.31 -11.06 -1.67
C THR A 13 35.66 -12.31 -0.87
N THR A 14 36.68 -12.24 0.00
CA THR A 14 37.04 -13.32 0.93
C THR A 14 35.87 -13.67 1.87
N TRP A 15 35.27 -12.67 2.53
CA TRP A 15 34.12 -12.89 3.41
C TRP A 15 32.89 -13.32 2.65
N GLN A 16 32.63 -12.75 1.48
CA GLN A 16 31.53 -13.20 0.61
C GLN A 16 31.65 -14.68 0.24
N ASN A 17 32.86 -15.18 -0.05
CA ASN A 17 33.09 -16.58 -0.35
C ASN A 17 32.88 -17.48 0.87
N VAL A 18 33.39 -17.08 2.06
CA VAL A 18 33.19 -17.81 3.32
C VAL A 18 31.70 -17.92 3.68
N ILE A 19 30.93 -16.84 3.53
CA ILE A 19 29.47 -16.87 3.75
C ILE A 19 28.80 -17.81 2.73
N SER A 20 29.23 -17.77 1.46
CA SER A 20 28.61 -18.53 0.37
C SER A 20 28.91 -20.03 0.40
N SER A 21 30.05 -20.48 0.93
CA SER A 21 30.33 -21.93 1.03
C SER A 21 29.32 -22.65 1.91
N ASN A 22 28.81 -22.02 2.97
CA ASN A 22 27.73 -22.59 3.79
C ASN A 22 26.44 -22.80 2.97
N LEU A 23 26.16 -21.94 1.98
CA LEU A 23 24.99 -22.04 1.11
C LEU A 23 25.16 -23.13 0.04
N GLU A 24 26.36 -23.29 -0.51
CA GLU A 24 26.73 -24.39 -1.39
C GLU A 24 26.59 -25.75 -0.64
N GLU A 25 27.00 -25.82 0.63
CA GLU A 25 26.85 -26.99 1.51
C GLU A 25 25.45 -27.16 2.14
N GLN A 26 24.47 -26.31 1.81
CA GLN A 26 23.10 -26.31 2.35
C GLN A 26 22.98 -26.08 3.88
N GLN A 27 24.01 -25.52 4.52
CA GLN A 27 24.10 -25.27 5.96
C GLN A 27 23.49 -23.91 6.33
N VAL A 28 22.17 -23.77 6.15
CA VAL A 28 21.43 -22.51 6.36
C VAL A 28 21.64 -21.93 7.77
N ASP A 29 21.62 -22.74 8.83
CA ASP A 29 21.83 -22.25 10.20
C ASP A 29 23.24 -21.66 10.41
N GLN A 30 24.27 -22.20 9.75
CA GLN A 30 25.62 -21.64 9.79
C GLN A 30 25.72 -20.36 8.96
N PHE A 31 25.08 -20.31 7.79
CA PHE A 31 24.95 -19.08 7.00
C PHE A 31 24.30 -17.95 7.82
N LEU A 32 23.20 -18.21 8.52
CA LEU A 32 22.51 -17.21 9.35
C LEU A 32 23.39 -16.76 10.53
N SER A 33 24.00 -17.71 11.24
CA SER A 33 24.91 -17.42 12.36
C SER A 33 26.11 -16.58 11.94
N GLN A 34 26.81 -16.95 10.85
CA GLN A 34 27.92 -16.15 10.32
C GLN A 34 27.46 -14.79 9.79
N SER A 35 26.31 -14.72 9.12
CA SER A 35 25.77 -13.45 8.61
C SER A 35 25.44 -12.48 9.76
N SER A 36 24.89 -12.98 10.87
CA SER A 36 24.63 -12.20 12.10
C SER A 36 25.93 -11.71 12.75
N LEU A 37 26.95 -12.57 12.87
CA LEU A 37 28.26 -12.22 13.43
C LEU A 37 29.04 -11.19 12.61
N LEU A 38 28.75 -11.07 11.31
CA LEU A 38 29.41 -10.15 10.38
C LEU A 38 28.64 -8.83 10.18
N ILE A 39 27.53 -8.60 10.91
CA ILE A 39 26.84 -7.30 10.89
C ILE A 39 27.70 -6.28 11.66
N GLU A 40 28.43 -5.44 10.91
CA GLU A 40 29.27 -4.37 11.47
C GLU A 40 28.81 -3.00 10.94
N GLN A 41 28.90 -1.96 11.76
CA GLN A 41 28.48 -0.59 11.38
C GLN A 41 29.09 -0.06 10.05
N HIS A 42 30.25 -0.59 9.64
CA HIS A 42 31.03 -0.11 8.50
C HIS A 42 30.96 -0.99 7.24
N THR A 43 30.31 -2.15 7.27
CA THR A 43 30.18 -3.01 6.08
C THR A 43 28.76 -3.51 5.88
N ILE A 44 28.34 -3.74 4.64
CA ILE A 44 27.03 -4.31 4.31
C ILE A 44 27.15 -5.63 3.54
N PRO A 45 26.16 -6.53 3.61
CA PRO A 45 26.17 -7.74 2.80
C PRO A 45 25.97 -7.43 1.30
N SER A 46 26.32 -8.39 0.45
CA SER A 46 26.15 -8.28 -0.99
C SER A 46 24.67 -8.36 -1.40
N ALA A 47 24.34 -7.94 -2.64
CA ALA A 47 23.02 -8.18 -3.25
C ALA A 47 22.56 -9.64 -3.12
N LYS A 48 23.45 -10.58 -3.43
CA LYS A 48 23.23 -12.02 -3.30
C LYS A 48 22.84 -12.41 -1.87
N HIS A 49 23.62 -12.01 -0.88
CA HIS A 49 23.36 -12.38 0.53
C HIS A 49 22.10 -11.74 1.09
N LEU A 50 21.82 -10.47 0.78
CA LEU A 50 20.57 -9.81 1.17
C LEU A 50 19.36 -10.45 0.51
N GLN A 51 19.43 -10.82 -0.78
CA GLN A 51 18.31 -11.47 -1.47
C GLN A 51 18.06 -12.91 -0.97
N ILE A 52 19.10 -13.63 -0.56
CA ILE A 52 18.96 -14.92 0.11
C ILE A 52 18.31 -14.75 1.48
N LEU A 53 18.64 -13.71 2.26
CA LEU A 53 17.92 -13.40 3.50
C LEU A 53 16.43 -13.11 3.24
N LEU A 54 16.08 -12.32 2.21
CA LEU A 54 14.68 -12.10 1.81
C LEU A 54 13.95 -13.42 1.47
N HIS A 55 14.59 -14.30 0.71
CA HIS A 55 14.06 -15.63 0.39
C HIS A 55 13.85 -16.48 1.66
N LEU A 56 14.82 -16.49 2.58
CA LEU A 56 14.74 -17.25 3.84
C LEU A 56 13.71 -16.69 4.83
N VAL A 57 13.32 -15.41 4.74
CA VAL A 57 12.14 -14.90 5.46
C VAL A 57 10.86 -15.54 4.92
N LEU A 58 10.71 -15.65 3.60
CA LEU A 58 9.53 -16.24 2.95
C LEU A 58 9.46 -17.76 3.14
N PHE A 59 10.61 -18.43 3.10
CA PHE A 59 10.75 -19.88 3.16
C PHE A 59 11.74 -20.29 4.27
N PRO A 60 11.39 -20.10 5.56
CA PRO A 60 12.29 -20.39 6.67
C PRO A 60 12.62 -21.89 6.76
N PRO A 61 13.86 -22.26 7.13
CA PRO A 61 14.29 -23.65 7.21
C PRO A 61 13.49 -24.41 8.28
N ARG A 62 12.89 -25.55 7.90
CA ARG A 62 11.98 -26.37 8.74
C ARG A 62 12.58 -26.94 10.04
N ARG A 63 13.85 -26.66 10.36
CA ARG A 63 14.61 -27.32 11.43
C ARG A 63 15.21 -26.39 12.49
N SER A 64 15.14 -25.07 12.34
CA SER A 64 15.80 -24.16 13.29
C SER A 64 14.98 -23.97 14.59
N TYR A 65 15.10 -24.94 15.49
CA TYR A 65 14.54 -24.92 16.86
C TYR A 65 15.63 -24.75 17.93
N SER A 66 16.80 -24.21 17.56
CA SER A 66 17.78 -23.73 18.54
C SER A 66 17.44 -22.27 18.88
N PRO A 67 17.10 -21.93 20.14
CA PRO A 67 16.73 -20.57 20.53
C PRO A 67 17.90 -19.57 20.51
N ALA A 68 19.10 -20.00 20.10
CA ALA A 68 20.28 -19.17 19.92
C ALA A 68 20.57 -18.81 18.46
N THR A 69 19.77 -19.29 17.49
CA THR A 69 19.97 -18.99 16.06
C THR A 69 19.16 -17.76 15.68
N HIS A 70 19.83 -16.71 15.17
CA HIS A 70 19.14 -15.55 14.59
C HIS A 70 18.35 -15.98 13.35
N THR A 71 17.11 -15.52 13.22
CA THR A 71 16.34 -15.71 11.98
C THR A 71 16.81 -14.75 10.89
N ALA A 72 16.47 -15.04 9.63
CA ALA A 72 16.75 -14.12 8.53
C ALA A 72 16.08 -12.75 8.73
N LEU A 73 14.93 -12.70 9.43
CA LEU A 73 14.22 -11.46 9.71
C LEU A 73 14.93 -10.63 10.79
N ASP A 74 15.48 -11.27 11.83
CA ASP A 74 16.26 -10.60 12.88
C ASP A 74 17.50 -9.92 12.27
N ILE A 75 18.25 -10.65 11.45
CA ILE A 75 19.43 -10.15 10.72
C ILE A 75 19.08 -8.91 9.86
N LEU A 76 17.93 -8.93 9.19
CA LEU A 76 17.45 -7.80 8.40
C LEU A 76 17.07 -6.59 9.27
N TYR A 77 16.53 -6.79 10.47
CA TYR A 77 16.29 -5.71 11.43
C TYR A 77 17.59 -5.18 12.07
N ASP A 78 18.54 -6.04 12.40
CA ASP A 78 19.86 -5.68 12.93
C ASP A 78 20.61 -4.79 11.92
N LEU A 79 20.66 -5.21 10.66
CA LEU A 79 21.19 -4.39 9.54
C LEU A 79 20.48 -3.04 9.43
N LEU A 80 19.14 -3.03 9.49
CA LEU A 80 18.36 -1.80 9.43
C LEU A 80 18.58 -0.89 10.65
N SER A 81 18.94 -1.43 11.81
CA SER A 81 19.29 -0.62 12.98
C SER A 81 20.61 0.12 12.78
N LEU A 82 21.63 -0.57 12.23
CA LEU A 82 23.02 -0.08 12.15
C LEU A 82 23.31 0.81 10.93
N HIS A 83 22.60 0.62 9.81
CA HIS A 83 22.89 1.32 8.55
C HIS A 83 21.80 2.31 8.11
N HIS A 84 22.17 3.26 7.26
CA HIS A 84 21.20 4.10 6.55
C HIS A 84 20.33 3.28 5.60
N ALA A 85 19.04 3.61 5.50
CA ALA A 85 18.08 2.87 4.69
C ALA A 85 18.52 2.83 3.21
N SER A 86 19.05 3.94 2.72
CA SER A 86 19.59 4.09 1.36
C SER A 86 20.83 3.24 1.05
N SER A 87 21.57 2.78 2.07
CA SER A 87 22.72 1.88 1.89
C SER A 87 22.26 0.44 1.62
N ILE A 88 21.29 -0.05 2.40
CA ILE A 88 20.70 -1.38 2.25
C ILE A 88 19.92 -1.47 0.94
N ALA A 89 19.06 -0.48 0.66
CA ALA A 89 18.13 -0.54 -0.47
C ALA A 89 18.77 -0.50 -1.86
N ARG A 90 20.09 -0.25 -1.98
CA ARG A 90 20.84 -0.42 -3.24
C ARG A 90 20.97 -1.88 -3.69
N GLN A 91 20.85 -2.81 -2.74
CA GLN A 91 21.03 -4.24 -2.93
C GLN A 91 19.70 -5.00 -3.05
N LEU A 92 18.58 -4.32 -2.76
CA LEU A 92 17.23 -4.88 -2.80
C LEU A 92 16.61 -4.78 -4.21
N PRO A 93 15.63 -5.65 -4.52
CA PRO A 93 14.81 -5.49 -5.71
C PRO A 93 14.13 -4.12 -5.79
N ARG A 94 13.89 -3.65 -7.02
CA ARG A 94 13.21 -2.40 -7.35
C ARG A 94 12.32 -2.60 -8.57
N ALA A 95 11.24 -1.83 -8.67
CA ALA A 95 10.40 -1.85 -9.85
C ALA A 95 11.16 -1.32 -11.08
N PRO A 96 10.88 -1.83 -12.29
CA PRO A 96 11.60 -1.44 -13.50
C PRO A 96 11.21 -0.01 -13.89
N ARG A 97 12.20 0.81 -14.23
CA ARG A 97 12.03 2.22 -14.63
C ARG A 97 12.16 2.43 -16.14
N THR A 98 12.77 1.46 -16.82
CA THR A 98 13.00 1.46 -18.28
C THR A 98 12.63 0.10 -18.88
N ALA A 99 12.64 -0.01 -20.20
CA ALA A 99 12.51 -1.31 -20.87
C ALA A 99 13.74 -2.20 -20.64
N GLU A 100 14.94 -1.60 -20.58
CA GLU A 100 16.22 -2.30 -20.32
C GLU A 100 16.29 -2.92 -18.92
N ASP A 101 15.56 -2.36 -17.94
CA ASP A 101 15.45 -2.93 -16.59
C ASP A 101 14.65 -4.26 -16.55
N LYS A 102 14.01 -4.68 -17.65
CA LYS A 102 13.13 -5.86 -17.67
C LYS A 102 13.80 -7.19 -18.00
N GLU A 103 14.95 -7.18 -18.67
CA GLU A 103 15.61 -8.43 -19.11
C GLU A 103 16.33 -9.12 -17.94
N GLU A 104 17.38 -8.51 -17.40
CA GLU A 104 17.94 -8.90 -16.09
C GLU A 104 18.41 -7.64 -15.32
N PRO A 105 17.69 -7.21 -14.27
CA PRO A 105 18.06 -6.05 -13.48
C PRO A 105 19.44 -6.20 -12.84
N ARG A 106 20.21 -5.11 -12.70
CA ARG A 106 21.57 -5.15 -12.10
C ARG A 106 21.62 -5.77 -10.71
N TRP A 107 20.55 -5.68 -9.92
CA TRP A 107 20.46 -6.29 -8.59
C TRP A 107 20.36 -7.83 -8.64
N LEU A 108 19.95 -8.43 -9.76
CA LEU A 108 19.78 -9.87 -9.95
C LEU A 108 20.98 -10.57 -10.64
N ARG A 109 21.94 -9.79 -11.17
CA ARG A 109 23.11 -10.26 -11.94
C ARG A 109 24.21 -10.88 -11.08
N TRP A 110 23.86 -11.89 -10.30
CA TRP A 110 24.80 -12.70 -9.52
C TRP A 110 24.63 -14.19 -9.83
N ASP A 111 25.72 -14.94 -9.64
CA ASP A 111 25.80 -16.36 -9.97
C ASP A 111 25.21 -17.23 -8.85
N ALA A 112 24.21 -18.04 -9.19
CA ALA A 112 23.63 -19.06 -8.33
C ALA A 112 24.33 -20.40 -8.58
N ARG A 113 25.00 -20.93 -7.56
CA ARG A 113 25.74 -22.22 -7.61
C ARG A 113 25.06 -23.29 -6.76
N GLY A 114 24.59 -22.91 -5.57
CA GLY A 114 23.82 -23.79 -4.68
C GLY A 114 22.34 -23.93 -5.08
N ALA A 115 21.66 -24.95 -4.53
CA ALA A 115 20.21 -25.12 -4.70
C ALA A 115 19.42 -23.93 -4.12
N ILE A 116 19.71 -23.56 -2.86
CA ILE A 116 19.12 -22.41 -2.16
C ILE A 116 19.35 -21.11 -2.94
N GLU A 117 20.50 -20.99 -3.62
CA GLU A 117 20.83 -19.81 -4.40
C GLU A 117 19.98 -19.72 -5.69
N ARG A 118 19.73 -20.87 -6.35
CA ARG A 118 18.80 -20.94 -7.49
C ARG A 118 17.36 -20.65 -7.06
N ASP A 119 16.92 -21.24 -5.95
CA ASP A 119 15.58 -20.98 -5.37
C ASP A 119 15.40 -19.51 -4.98
N ALA A 120 16.42 -18.88 -4.38
CA ALA A 120 16.42 -17.46 -4.09
C ALA A 120 16.38 -16.62 -5.37
N LYS A 121 17.18 -16.93 -6.40
CA LYS A 121 17.15 -16.21 -7.68
C LYS A 121 15.78 -16.32 -8.38
N LYS A 122 15.19 -17.52 -8.40
CA LYS A 122 13.82 -17.79 -8.89
C LYS A 122 12.72 -17.12 -8.06
N THR A 123 12.96 -16.91 -6.76
CA THR A 123 12.07 -16.12 -5.90
C THR A 123 12.17 -14.62 -6.22
N MET A 124 13.39 -14.13 -6.46
CA MET A 124 13.64 -12.71 -6.76
C MET A 124 13.23 -12.28 -8.16
N SER A 125 13.15 -13.18 -9.15
CA SER A 125 12.65 -12.84 -10.50
C SER A 125 11.20 -12.35 -10.48
N ARG A 126 10.38 -12.77 -9.50
CA ARG A 126 9.04 -12.23 -9.23
C ARG A 126 9.03 -10.71 -9.01
N CYS A 127 10.17 -10.12 -8.63
CA CYS A 127 10.31 -8.68 -8.42
C CYS A 127 10.59 -7.87 -9.70
N ILE A 128 10.85 -8.53 -10.83
CA ILE A 128 11.21 -7.85 -12.09
C ILE A 128 10.04 -6.98 -12.61
N SER A 129 8.78 -7.40 -12.42
CA SER A 129 7.61 -6.58 -12.77
C SER A 129 7.12 -5.72 -11.60
N ASP A 130 7.01 -6.32 -10.41
CA ASP A 130 6.23 -5.80 -9.28
C ASP A 130 7.10 -5.19 -8.18
N GLY A 131 8.44 -5.12 -8.35
CA GLY A 131 9.36 -4.75 -7.27
C GLY A 131 9.20 -5.70 -6.07
N ILE A 132 9.47 -5.21 -4.85
CA ILE A 132 9.34 -6.02 -3.63
C ILE A 132 7.90 -6.55 -3.41
N TRP A 133 6.88 -5.94 -4.02
CA TRP A 133 5.50 -6.42 -3.93
C TRP A 133 5.32 -7.81 -4.55
N GLY A 134 6.19 -8.22 -5.48
CA GLY A 134 6.18 -9.58 -6.04
C GLY A 134 6.39 -10.68 -4.99
N LEU A 135 7.06 -10.37 -3.87
CA LEU A 135 7.43 -11.33 -2.83
C LEU A 135 6.31 -11.65 -1.83
N VAL A 136 5.47 -10.67 -1.50
CA VAL A 136 4.54 -10.77 -0.35
C VAL A 136 3.31 -11.64 -0.64
N TRP A 137 3.01 -11.91 -1.91
CA TRP A 137 1.87 -12.74 -2.31
C TRP A 137 2.16 -14.24 -2.13
N ASP A 138 1.16 -14.97 -1.66
CA ASP A 138 1.14 -16.43 -1.70
C ASP A 138 1.41 -16.93 -3.12
N THR A 139 2.40 -17.81 -3.27
CA THR A 139 2.58 -18.58 -4.50
C THR A 139 1.56 -19.71 -4.50
N VAL A 140 0.35 -19.40 -4.97
CA VAL A 140 -0.65 -20.43 -5.28
C VAL A 140 -0.07 -21.28 -6.39
N LYS A 141 0.49 -22.44 -6.05
CA LYS A 141 0.74 -23.49 -7.02
C LYS A 141 -0.62 -23.87 -7.58
N VAL A 142 -0.89 -23.44 -8.82
CA VAL A 142 -2.03 -23.94 -9.56
C VAL A 142 -1.70 -25.39 -9.88
N GLU A 143 -2.14 -26.31 -9.02
CA GLU A 143 -2.16 -27.73 -9.37
C GLU A 143 -2.91 -27.82 -10.70
N LYS A 144 -2.18 -28.18 -11.78
CA LYS A 144 -2.75 -28.42 -13.11
C LYS A 144 -3.79 -29.53 -12.94
N LYS A 145 -5.04 -29.15 -12.66
CA LYS A 145 -6.17 -30.07 -12.57
C LYS A 145 -6.31 -30.71 -13.94
N ASP A 146 -5.94 -31.98 -14.04
CA ASP A 146 -6.05 -32.81 -15.23
C ASP A 146 -7.47 -32.78 -15.78
N SER A 147 -7.73 -31.80 -16.63
CA SER A 147 -8.96 -31.70 -17.38
C SER A 147 -8.85 -32.71 -18.52
N LYS A 148 -9.19 -33.97 -18.21
CA LYS A 148 -9.38 -35.08 -19.16
C LYS A 148 -10.55 -34.79 -20.12
N GLY A 149 -10.38 -33.76 -20.94
CA GLY A 149 -11.22 -33.43 -22.09
C GLY A 149 -10.96 -34.42 -23.21
N LYS A 150 -11.93 -35.28 -23.49
CA LYS A 150 -11.86 -36.28 -24.57
C LYS A 150 -11.78 -35.60 -25.96
N GLY A 151 -10.56 -35.33 -26.44
CA GLY A 151 -10.26 -34.66 -27.72
C GLY A 151 -9.78 -35.60 -28.84
N LYS A 152 -10.67 -36.47 -29.33
CA LYS A 152 -10.67 -37.17 -30.64
C LYS A 152 -9.37 -37.14 -31.51
N LYS A 153 -8.67 -38.28 -31.54
CA LYS A 153 -7.66 -38.74 -32.53
C LYS A 153 -7.55 -37.92 -33.85
N ARG A 154 -6.34 -37.45 -34.14
CA ARG A 154 -5.68 -37.72 -35.44
C ARG A 154 -4.26 -38.24 -35.20
N ARG A 155 -3.74 -38.95 -36.20
CA ARG A 155 -2.67 -39.95 -36.09
C ARG A 155 -1.54 -39.55 -37.04
N PHE A 156 -0.32 -39.43 -36.55
CA PHE A 156 0.90 -39.54 -37.36
C PHE A 156 2.06 -40.12 -36.54
N GLU A 157 2.49 -41.30 -36.96
CA GLU A 157 3.73 -42.02 -36.64
C GLU A 157 4.86 -41.57 -37.60
N VAL A 158 6.17 -41.54 -37.32
CA VAL A 158 7.04 -41.88 -36.16
C VAL A 158 8.38 -41.14 -36.40
N ASN A 159 9.05 -40.57 -35.37
CA ASN A 159 10.44 -40.95 -35.01
C ASN A 159 10.91 -40.36 -33.66
N GLU A 160 11.71 -41.17 -32.94
CA GLU A 160 12.38 -40.84 -31.68
C GLU A 160 13.79 -40.29 -31.96
N GLU A 161 14.24 -39.32 -31.17
CA GLU A 161 15.65 -39.19 -30.73
C GLU A 161 15.66 -38.43 -29.39
N GLU A 162 16.54 -38.84 -28.48
CA GLU A 162 16.52 -38.45 -27.06
C GLU A 162 17.35 -37.18 -26.82
N GLU A 163 16.72 -36.09 -26.37
CA GLU A 163 17.39 -35.06 -25.57
C GLU A 163 16.52 -34.75 -24.35
N GLU A 164 17.00 -35.10 -23.15
CA GLU A 164 16.44 -34.67 -21.86
C GLU A 164 16.81 -33.19 -21.63
N GLU A 165 16.28 -32.28 -22.44
CA GLU A 165 16.17 -30.89 -22.03
C GLU A 165 15.02 -30.80 -21.02
N GLU A 166 15.36 -30.52 -19.76
CA GLU A 166 14.40 -30.03 -18.77
C GLU A 166 13.91 -28.64 -19.23
N GLU A 167 12.95 -28.61 -20.16
CA GLU A 167 12.10 -27.45 -20.42
C GLU A 167 11.32 -27.15 -19.12
N GLU A 168 11.96 -26.47 -18.18
CA GLU A 168 11.27 -25.67 -17.18
C GLU A 168 10.43 -24.65 -17.95
N GLU A 169 9.18 -24.99 -18.27
CA GLU A 169 8.17 -24.05 -18.78
C GLU A 169 8.26 -22.79 -17.90
N GLU A 170 8.82 -21.71 -18.46
CA GLU A 170 8.83 -20.41 -17.80
C GLU A 170 7.36 -20.01 -17.63
N GLU A 171 6.82 -20.22 -16.42
CA GLU A 171 5.53 -19.66 -16.03
C GLU A 171 5.69 -18.14 -16.00
N GLU A 172 5.57 -17.51 -17.18
CA GLU A 172 5.25 -16.10 -17.30
C GLU A 172 4.00 -15.85 -16.47
N ILE A 173 4.18 -15.26 -15.28
CA ILE A 173 3.09 -14.78 -14.44
C ILE A 173 2.56 -13.50 -15.10
N GLU A 174 1.91 -13.69 -16.24
CA GLU A 174 1.44 -12.67 -17.16
C GLU A 174 0.37 -11.81 -16.47
N GLY A 175 0.78 -10.64 -15.95
CA GLY A 175 -0.08 -9.49 -15.64
C GLY A 175 -1.32 -9.73 -14.76
N GLY A 176 -1.43 -10.89 -14.10
CA GLY A 176 -2.69 -11.40 -13.59
C GLY A 176 -3.23 -10.56 -12.44
N SER A 177 -4.35 -9.88 -12.68
CA SER A 177 -5.10 -9.02 -11.76
C SER A 177 -4.89 -9.38 -10.28
N THR A 178 -4.40 -8.42 -9.49
CA THR A 178 -4.19 -8.61 -8.03
C THR A 178 -5.49 -8.80 -7.24
N ALA A 179 -6.65 -8.73 -7.90
CA ALA A 179 -7.95 -9.05 -7.31
C ALA A 179 -8.06 -10.55 -6.99
N GLY A 180 -7.81 -10.91 -5.73
CA GLY A 180 -7.93 -12.27 -5.21
C GLY A 180 -6.62 -12.91 -4.76
N ARG A 181 -5.46 -12.26 -4.93
CA ARG A 181 -4.20 -12.72 -4.34
C ARG A 181 -4.22 -12.52 -2.81
N ARG A 182 -3.84 -13.54 -2.05
CA ARG A 182 -3.63 -13.46 -0.60
C ARG A 182 -2.16 -13.09 -0.31
N VAL A 183 -1.94 -12.30 0.74
CA VAL A 183 -0.60 -11.99 1.27
C VAL A 183 -0.24 -13.10 2.27
N SER A 184 0.91 -13.73 2.07
CA SER A 184 1.37 -14.86 2.89
C SER A 184 1.73 -14.40 4.31
N GLU A 185 1.74 -15.34 5.27
CA GLU A 185 2.10 -15.05 6.66
C GLU A 185 3.52 -14.47 6.79
N ASN A 186 4.49 -15.11 6.13
CA ASN A 186 5.86 -14.60 6.04
C ASN A 186 5.95 -13.33 5.16
N GLY A 187 5.04 -13.15 4.20
CA GLY A 187 4.89 -11.94 3.42
C GLY A 187 4.48 -10.72 4.25
N TRP A 188 3.63 -10.90 5.27
CA TRP A 188 3.32 -9.86 6.26
C TRP A 188 4.53 -9.52 7.14
N ALA A 189 5.29 -10.52 7.57
CA ALA A 189 6.51 -10.31 8.35
C ALA A 189 7.57 -9.53 7.55
N LEU A 190 7.81 -9.93 6.29
CA LEU A 190 8.69 -9.22 5.36
C LEU A 190 8.20 -7.78 5.10
N LEU A 191 6.90 -7.60 4.88
CA LEU A 191 6.31 -6.28 4.66
C LEU A 191 6.47 -5.36 5.88
N GLY A 192 6.39 -5.90 7.11
CA GLY A 192 6.69 -5.17 8.34
C GLY A 192 8.11 -4.60 8.35
N TRP A 193 9.09 -5.40 7.90
CA TRP A 193 10.47 -4.94 7.73
C TRP A 193 10.61 -3.90 6.60
N CYS A 194 9.98 -4.12 5.45
CA CYS A 194 9.99 -3.14 4.34
C CYS A 194 9.39 -1.80 4.77
N ILE A 195 8.31 -1.81 5.55
CA ILE A 195 7.71 -0.60 6.12
C ILE A 195 8.72 0.12 7.01
N LYS A 196 9.42 -0.58 7.91
CA LYS A 196 10.43 0.04 8.77
C LYS A 196 11.61 0.61 7.98
N LEU A 197 12.01 -0.02 6.87
CA LEU A 197 13.01 0.53 5.95
C LEU A 197 12.53 1.85 5.32
N TRP A 198 11.28 1.93 4.87
CA TRP A 198 10.71 3.15 4.27
C TRP A 198 10.41 4.25 5.29
N GLU A 199 10.00 3.90 6.51
CA GLU A 199 9.84 4.88 7.60
C GLU A 199 11.20 5.49 7.97
N LYS A 200 12.24 4.67 8.13
CA LYS A 200 13.60 5.15 8.40
C LYS A 200 14.12 6.04 7.26
N ASP A 201 13.92 5.65 6.01
CA ASP A 201 14.27 6.49 4.86
C ASP A 201 13.56 7.84 4.89
N ARG A 202 12.24 7.87 5.12
CA ARG A 202 11.48 9.13 5.27
C ARG A 202 12.04 10.00 6.40
N GLU A 203 12.44 9.41 7.52
CA GLU A 203 13.04 10.13 8.65
C GLU A 203 14.43 10.68 8.32
N GLU A 204 15.27 9.90 7.62
CA GLU A 204 16.58 10.34 7.12
C GLU A 204 16.42 11.49 6.10
N GLN A 205 15.48 11.37 5.15
CA GLN A 205 15.19 12.39 4.14
C GLN A 205 14.48 13.64 4.67
N ALA A 206 13.77 13.57 5.80
CA ALA A 206 13.05 14.71 6.37
C ALA A 206 13.98 15.89 6.71
N SER A 207 15.26 15.60 6.98
CA SER A 207 16.34 16.59 7.14
C SER A 207 16.63 17.40 5.87
N GLY A 208 16.25 16.87 4.69
CA GLY A 208 16.56 17.38 3.35
C GLY A 208 15.35 17.90 2.56
N GLN A 209 14.30 18.37 3.24
CA GLN A 209 13.05 18.91 2.66
C GLN A 209 12.07 17.90 2.02
N VAL A 210 12.44 16.61 1.89
CA VAL A 210 11.57 15.59 1.30
C VAL A 210 10.72 14.94 2.38
N LEU A 211 9.38 15.07 2.27
CA LEU A 211 8.41 14.59 3.28
C LEU A 211 7.93 13.15 3.04
N TYR A 212 8.51 12.43 2.09
CA TYR A 212 8.17 11.06 1.72
C TYR A 212 9.44 10.20 1.64
N SER A 213 9.28 8.87 1.50
CA SER A 213 10.40 7.95 1.24
C SER A 213 10.60 7.78 -0.28
N PRO A 214 11.73 8.21 -0.87
CA PRO A 214 12.08 7.85 -2.24
C PRO A 214 12.21 6.33 -2.42
N LEU A 215 12.71 5.61 -1.41
CA LEU A 215 12.87 4.15 -1.48
C LEU A 215 11.53 3.39 -1.55
N PHE A 216 10.45 3.96 -1.00
CA PHE A 216 9.10 3.45 -1.19
C PHE A 216 8.60 3.64 -2.64
N LEU A 217 8.86 4.82 -3.22
CA LEU A 217 8.49 5.12 -4.61
C LEU A 217 9.26 4.28 -5.63
N ASP A 218 10.52 3.92 -5.35
CA ASP A 218 11.33 2.99 -6.14
C ASP A 218 10.73 1.57 -6.25
N GLN A 219 9.72 1.25 -5.44
CA GLN A 219 8.99 -0.02 -5.50
C GLN A 219 7.69 0.08 -6.31
N LEU A 220 7.39 1.22 -6.91
CA LEU A 220 6.18 1.41 -7.74
C LEU A 220 6.56 1.44 -9.23
N PRO A 221 5.83 0.73 -10.11
CA PRO A 221 6.11 0.74 -11.54
C PRO A 221 6.11 2.16 -12.11
N HIS A 222 7.18 2.54 -12.80
CA HIS A 222 7.33 3.89 -13.31
C HIS A 222 7.65 3.91 -14.80
N HIS A 223 6.62 4.13 -15.63
CA HIS A 223 6.74 4.00 -17.08
C HIS A 223 7.42 5.19 -17.79
N ARG A 224 7.54 6.35 -17.14
CA ARG A 224 8.09 7.59 -17.72
C ARG A 224 8.79 8.44 -16.64
N PRO A 225 10.14 8.44 -16.56
CA PRO A 225 10.88 9.08 -15.46
C PRO A 225 10.68 10.60 -15.34
N GLU A 226 10.16 11.26 -16.37
CA GLU A 226 9.87 12.70 -16.40
C GLU A 226 8.52 13.07 -15.78
N LEU A 227 7.61 12.10 -15.60
CA LEU A 227 6.27 12.33 -15.04
C LEU A 227 6.22 11.88 -13.57
N PRO A 228 5.21 12.30 -12.79
CA PRO A 228 4.92 11.67 -11.51
C PRO A 228 4.47 10.21 -11.69
N ILE A 229 4.74 9.36 -10.71
CA ILE A 229 4.21 7.98 -10.65
C ILE A 229 2.68 8.07 -10.49
N ASP A 230 1.92 7.23 -11.19
CA ASP A 230 0.45 7.25 -11.16
C ASP A 230 -0.19 5.92 -10.77
N ASN A 231 0.60 4.85 -10.64
CA ASN A 231 0.13 3.49 -10.34
C ASN A 231 0.36 3.10 -8.87
N ALA A 232 -0.73 2.93 -8.11
CA ALA A 232 -0.73 2.46 -6.73
C ALA A 232 -1.39 1.08 -6.56
N SER A 233 -1.55 0.30 -7.64
CA SER A 233 -2.33 -0.95 -7.62
C SER A 233 -1.79 -2.01 -6.64
N ALA A 234 -0.47 -2.22 -6.61
CA ALA A 234 0.17 -3.20 -5.72
C ALA A 234 0.02 -2.85 -4.23
N PRO A 235 0.43 -1.67 -3.72
CA PRO A 235 0.24 -1.31 -2.32
C PRO A 235 -1.24 -1.26 -1.91
N LEU A 236 -2.15 -0.79 -2.79
CA LEU A 236 -3.58 -0.77 -2.47
C LEU A 236 -4.23 -2.17 -2.48
N ALA A 237 -3.67 -3.13 -3.22
CA ALA A 237 -4.09 -4.53 -3.12
C ALA A 237 -3.68 -5.13 -1.76
N VAL A 238 -2.49 -4.80 -1.25
CA VAL A 238 -2.05 -5.21 0.10
C VAL A 238 -2.95 -4.58 1.17
N VAL A 239 -3.30 -3.31 1.03
CA VAL A 239 -4.28 -2.66 1.91
C VAL A 239 -5.64 -3.37 1.85
N ARG A 240 -6.13 -3.72 0.66
CA ARG A 240 -7.37 -4.51 0.52
C ARG A 240 -7.26 -5.86 1.24
N ALA A 241 -6.13 -6.55 1.15
CA ALA A 241 -5.91 -7.84 1.81
C ALA A 241 -5.99 -7.74 3.34
N ALA A 242 -5.36 -6.74 3.96
CA ALA A 242 -5.41 -6.49 5.42
C ALA A 242 -6.82 -6.22 5.97
N PHE A 243 -7.73 -5.75 5.11
CA PHE A 243 -9.12 -5.44 5.44
C PHE A 243 -10.12 -6.42 4.80
N SER A 244 -9.64 -7.51 4.19
CA SER A 244 -10.48 -8.60 3.68
C SER A 244 -10.83 -9.59 4.79
N ASN A 245 -12.03 -10.16 4.72
CA ASN A 245 -12.50 -11.19 5.66
C ASN A 245 -12.23 -12.62 5.15
N LEU A 246 -11.35 -12.79 4.15
CA LEU A 246 -11.23 -14.05 3.40
C LEU A 246 -10.69 -15.20 4.24
N ASP A 247 -9.79 -14.91 5.18
CA ASP A 247 -9.36 -15.82 6.23
C ASP A 247 -9.10 -14.96 7.49
N PRO A 248 -9.80 -15.17 8.62
CA PRO A 248 -9.48 -14.47 9.86
C PRO A 248 -8.23 -15.11 10.48
N PRO A 249 -7.08 -14.41 10.56
CA PRO A 249 -5.96 -14.87 11.36
C PRO A 249 -6.27 -14.64 12.85
N GLU A 250 -5.32 -14.90 13.74
CA GLU A 250 -5.50 -14.54 15.15
C GLU A 250 -5.76 -13.02 15.29
N ILE A 251 -6.46 -12.64 16.37
CA ILE A 251 -6.92 -11.25 16.59
C ILE A 251 -5.72 -10.29 16.63
N VAL A 252 -4.60 -10.72 17.18
CA VAL A 252 -3.34 -9.95 17.29
C VAL A 252 -2.77 -9.66 15.90
N ASP A 253 -2.63 -10.67 15.06
CA ASP A 253 -2.13 -10.53 13.69
C ASP A 253 -3.03 -9.63 12.84
N THR A 254 -4.35 -9.72 13.06
CA THR A 254 -5.32 -8.87 12.36
C THR A 254 -5.06 -7.37 12.62
N SER A 255 -4.65 -6.99 13.84
CA SER A 255 -4.32 -5.60 14.16
C SER A 255 -3.04 -5.16 13.45
N LEU A 256 -1.96 -5.96 13.58
CA LEU A 256 -0.66 -5.64 13.00
C LEU A 256 -0.74 -5.45 11.48
N ARG A 257 -1.45 -6.33 10.76
CA ARG A 257 -1.65 -6.22 9.30
C ARG A 257 -2.38 -4.94 8.91
N ARG A 258 -3.40 -4.54 9.68
CA ARG A 258 -4.16 -3.30 9.46
C ARG A 258 -3.33 -2.06 9.74
N ASP A 259 -2.50 -2.07 10.77
CA ASP A 259 -1.57 -0.98 11.05
C ASP A 259 -0.49 -0.86 9.96
N SER A 260 0.07 -1.97 9.48
CA SER A 260 0.96 -1.99 8.30
C SER A 260 0.30 -1.39 7.05
N ALA A 261 -0.95 -1.78 6.75
CA ALA A 261 -1.71 -1.23 5.64
C ALA A 261 -1.98 0.28 5.78
N VAL A 262 -2.23 0.75 7.01
CA VAL A 262 -2.41 2.19 7.30
C VAL A 262 -1.11 2.96 7.09
N VAL A 263 0.05 2.42 7.47
CA VAL A 263 1.35 3.05 7.19
C VAL A 263 1.64 3.10 5.68
N ILE A 264 1.32 2.04 4.92
CA ILE A 264 1.45 2.04 3.45
C ILE A 264 0.61 3.17 2.81
N LEU A 265 -0.62 3.38 3.25
CA LEU A 265 -1.44 4.51 2.80
C LEU A 265 -0.81 5.87 3.17
N GLN A 266 -0.23 6.00 4.37
CA GLN A 266 0.45 7.23 4.76
C GLN A 266 1.68 7.51 3.89
N LEU A 267 2.49 6.49 3.56
CA LEU A 267 3.63 6.60 2.65
C LEU A 267 3.19 7.02 1.24
N LEU A 268 2.11 6.42 0.71
CA LEU A 268 1.51 6.83 -0.56
C LEU A 268 1.07 8.31 -0.54
N PHE A 269 0.26 8.72 0.43
CA PHE A 269 -0.22 10.10 0.48
C PHE A 269 0.89 11.12 0.73
N ALA A 270 1.91 10.78 1.52
CA ALA A 270 3.08 11.64 1.71
C ALA A 270 3.76 11.99 0.37
N SER A 271 3.90 11.02 -0.54
CA SER A 271 4.50 11.24 -1.87
C SER A 271 3.67 12.14 -2.80
N ALA A 272 2.38 12.28 -2.53
CA ALA A 272 1.45 13.13 -3.27
C ALA A 272 1.22 14.52 -2.63
N LEU A 273 1.81 14.80 -1.47
CA LEU A 273 1.61 16.03 -0.68
C LEU A 273 2.65 17.14 -0.91
N ALA A 274 3.79 16.82 -1.52
CA ALA A 274 4.86 17.78 -1.75
C ALA A 274 4.51 18.81 -2.86
N PRO A 275 5.05 20.05 -2.81
CA PRO A 275 4.98 20.98 -3.93
C PRO A 275 5.83 20.44 -5.09
N GLY A 276 5.16 19.96 -6.15
CA GLY A 276 5.78 19.08 -7.13
C GLY A 276 5.71 17.61 -6.67
N PRO A 277 4.50 17.02 -6.62
CA PRO A 277 4.31 15.70 -6.02
C PRO A 277 4.94 14.61 -6.89
N ALA A 278 5.70 13.72 -6.27
CA ALA A 278 6.36 12.60 -6.95
C ALA A 278 5.35 11.50 -7.36
N PHE A 279 4.20 11.44 -6.68
CA PHE A 279 3.05 10.63 -7.08
C PHE A 279 1.87 11.52 -7.51
N HIS A 280 1.26 11.24 -8.66
CA HIS A 280 0.17 12.02 -9.24
C HIS A 280 -1.08 12.03 -8.35
N PRO A 281 -1.46 13.17 -7.73
CA PRO A 281 -2.49 13.20 -6.68
C PRO A 281 -3.87 12.73 -7.15
N HIS A 282 -4.24 13.02 -8.40
CA HIS A 282 -5.53 12.63 -8.94
C HIS A 282 -5.62 11.12 -9.22
N SER A 283 -4.51 10.51 -9.64
CA SER A 283 -4.45 9.05 -9.82
C SER A 283 -4.55 8.33 -8.47
N LEU A 284 -3.84 8.82 -7.45
CA LEU A 284 -3.95 8.29 -6.09
C LEU A 284 -5.37 8.40 -5.53
N LEU A 285 -6.04 9.52 -5.78
CA LEU A 285 -7.44 9.72 -5.40
C LEU A 285 -8.36 8.69 -6.06
N ILE A 286 -8.27 8.52 -7.39
CA ILE A 286 -9.10 7.54 -8.12
C ILE A 286 -8.84 6.12 -7.62
N SER A 287 -7.58 5.74 -7.40
CA SER A 287 -7.22 4.41 -6.89
C SER A 287 -7.73 4.20 -5.46
N THR A 288 -7.74 5.25 -4.63
CA THR A 288 -8.28 5.21 -3.26
C THR A 288 -9.82 5.12 -3.27
N LEU A 289 -10.50 5.78 -4.20
CA LEU A 289 -11.95 5.61 -4.40
C LEU A 289 -12.29 4.16 -4.79
N SER A 290 -11.50 3.56 -5.69
CA SER A 290 -11.62 2.13 -6.04
C SER A 290 -11.40 1.21 -4.83
N LEU A 291 -10.43 1.52 -3.96
CA LEU A 291 -10.26 0.81 -2.69
C LEU A 291 -11.51 0.92 -1.80
N ILE A 292 -12.05 2.14 -1.60
CA ILE A 292 -13.24 2.41 -0.77
C ILE A 292 -14.46 1.61 -1.25
N HIS A 293 -14.71 1.55 -2.56
CA HIS A 293 -15.79 0.72 -3.14
C HIS A 293 -15.54 -0.78 -2.91
N SER A 294 -14.29 -1.24 -2.99
CA SER A 294 -13.95 -2.65 -2.85
C SER A 294 -13.96 -3.19 -1.42
N LEU A 295 -14.07 -2.32 -0.40
CA LEU A 295 -14.11 -2.73 1.00
C LEU A 295 -15.56 -2.85 1.51
N PRO A 296 -15.87 -3.88 2.32
CA PRO A 296 -17.15 -3.94 3.02
C PRO A 296 -17.26 -2.82 4.08
N ILE A 297 -18.49 -2.51 4.47
CA ILE A 297 -18.83 -1.41 5.42
C ILE A 297 -17.99 -1.42 6.71
N ILE A 298 -17.88 -2.57 7.39
CA ILE A 298 -17.20 -2.65 8.71
C ILE A 298 -15.68 -2.50 8.58
N PRO A 299 -14.98 -3.21 7.66
CA PRO A 299 -13.57 -2.92 7.36
C PRO A 299 -13.31 -1.48 6.91
N LEU A 300 -14.21 -0.87 6.14
CA LEU A 300 -14.08 0.54 5.70
C LEU A 300 -14.13 1.52 6.88
N ASP A 301 -15.07 1.34 7.82
CA ASP A 301 -15.13 2.19 9.02
C ASP A 301 -13.93 1.97 9.96
N THR A 302 -13.43 0.73 10.02
CA THR A 302 -12.20 0.39 10.74
C THR A 302 -11.00 1.12 10.12
N LEU A 303 -10.88 1.10 8.78
CA LEU A 303 -9.83 1.80 8.04
C LEU A 303 -9.87 3.31 8.30
N PHE A 304 -11.05 3.96 8.21
CA PHE A 304 -11.18 5.40 8.51
C PHE A 304 -10.93 5.74 9.98
N SER A 305 -11.22 4.82 10.91
CA SER A 305 -10.87 4.99 12.32
C SER A 305 -9.37 4.95 12.54
N LEU A 306 -8.66 4.03 11.89
CA LEU A 306 -7.20 3.88 12.01
C LEU A 306 -6.41 4.95 11.24
N LEU A 307 -7.00 5.52 10.18
CA LEU A 307 -6.46 6.67 9.44
C LEU A 307 -6.69 8.02 10.13
N ALA A 308 -7.55 8.09 11.14
CA ALA A 308 -7.86 9.34 11.83
C ALA A 308 -6.58 9.95 12.46
N PRO A 309 -6.39 11.29 12.43
CA PRO A 309 -5.16 11.90 12.93
C PRO A 309 -4.92 11.62 14.42
N THR A 310 -3.81 10.94 14.70
CA THR A 310 -3.20 10.78 16.03
C THR A 310 -1.83 11.48 16.03
N PRO A 311 -1.20 11.73 17.19
CA PRO A 311 0.13 12.35 17.24
C PRO A 311 1.21 11.59 16.45
N GLU A 312 1.03 10.28 16.28
CA GLU A 312 1.95 9.36 15.62
C GLU A 312 1.59 9.11 14.13
N ARG A 313 0.37 9.44 13.69
CA ARG A 313 -0.16 9.10 12.35
C ARG A 313 -0.28 10.35 11.49
N VAL A 314 0.60 10.44 10.50
CA VAL A 314 1.02 11.71 9.87
C VAL A 314 0.05 12.23 8.78
N LEU A 315 -1.02 11.49 8.43
CA LEU A 315 -1.92 11.91 7.34
C LEU A 315 -2.71 13.19 7.74
N PRO A 316 -2.53 14.33 7.05
CA PRO A 316 -3.18 15.57 7.46
C PRO A 316 -4.71 15.47 7.31
N GLN A 317 -5.44 15.99 8.30
CA GLN A 317 -6.92 15.99 8.33
C GLN A 317 -7.56 16.53 7.03
N ARG A 318 -6.91 17.48 6.33
CA ARG A 318 -7.37 18.01 5.04
C ARG A 318 -7.47 16.95 3.95
N VAL A 319 -6.55 15.98 3.93
CA VAL A 319 -6.50 14.90 2.93
C VAL A 319 -7.68 13.96 3.13
N LEU A 320 -7.96 13.59 4.39
CA LEU A 320 -9.13 12.80 4.73
C LEU A 320 -10.43 13.51 4.35
N SER A 321 -10.59 14.78 4.72
CA SER A 321 -11.76 15.59 4.33
C SER A 321 -11.94 15.65 2.81
N HIS A 322 -10.84 15.76 2.05
CA HIS A 322 -10.85 15.75 0.59
C HIS A 322 -11.28 14.38 0.02
N ILE A 323 -10.74 13.27 0.55
CA ILE A 323 -11.12 11.91 0.17
C ILE A 323 -12.60 11.66 0.46
N TYR A 324 -13.08 12.03 1.65
CA TYR A 324 -14.49 11.87 2.02
C TYR A 324 -15.41 12.65 1.10
N ALA A 325 -15.07 13.91 0.79
CA ALA A 325 -15.82 14.72 -0.16
C ALA A 325 -15.89 14.06 -1.55
N ALA A 326 -14.74 13.67 -2.10
CA ALA A 326 -14.65 13.00 -3.40
C ALA A 326 -15.39 11.65 -3.44
N ALA A 327 -15.40 10.89 -2.33
CA ALA A 327 -16.11 9.62 -2.22
C ALA A 327 -17.63 9.79 -2.17
N ILE A 328 -18.13 10.84 -1.51
CA ILE A 328 -19.57 11.21 -1.57
C ILE A 328 -19.93 11.60 -3.02
N GLU A 329 -19.10 12.40 -3.71
CA GLU A 329 -19.36 12.75 -5.12
C GLU A 329 -19.42 11.51 -6.04
N ASP A 330 -18.60 10.51 -5.77
CA ASP A 330 -18.49 9.30 -6.60
C ASP A 330 -19.67 8.33 -6.33
N LEU A 331 -20.03 8.11 -5.06
CA LEU A 331 -21.22 7.31 -4.66
C LEU A 331 -22.54 7.97 -5.08
N ALA A 332 -22.62 9.30 -5.08
CA ALA A 332 -23.74 10.04 -5.65
C ALA A 332 -23.71 10.12 -7.19
N GLY A 333 -22.61 9.66 -7.83
CA GLY A 333 -22.44 9.68 -9.29
C GLY A 333 -22.34 11.07 -9.90
N VAL A 334 -22.06 12.10 -9.09
CA VAL A 334 -21.96 13.51 -9.52
C VAL A 334 -20.52 13.95 -9.76
N ARG A 335 -19.51 13.16 -9.35
CA ARG A 335 -18.07 13.53 -9.44
C ARG A 335 -17.64 14.01 -10.82
N VAL A 336 -17.98 13.30 -11.88
CA VAL A 336 -17.59 13.69 -13.26
C VAL A 336 -18.19 15.05 -13.62
N LYS A 337 -19.48 15.27 -13.33
CA LYS A 337 -20.19 16.53 -13.60
C LYS A 337 -19.61 17.70 -12.78
N ARG A 338 -19.33 17.48 -11.50
CA ARG A 338 -18.71 18.49 -10.62
C ARG A 338 -17.25 18.77 -11.04
N GLN A 339 -16.48 17.76 -11.41
CA GLN A 339 -15.11 17.90 -11.94
C GLN A 339 -15.07 18.65 -13.29
N GLU A 340 -16.03 18.42 -14.18
CA GLU A 340 -16.19 19.23 -15.39
C GLU A 340 -16.57 20.68 -15.09
N ALA A 341 -17.49 20.91 -14.13
CA ALA A 341 -17.85 22.25 -13.70
C ALA A 341 -16.66 23.03 -13.12
N ARG A 342 -15.80 22.36 -12.33
CA ARG A 342 -14.52 22.88 -11.81
C ARG A 342 -13.48 23.19 -12.89
N ARG A 343 -13.56 22.54 -14.06
CA ARG A 343 -12.68 22.81 -15.22
C ARG A 343 -13.20 23.93 -16.12
N ARG A 344 -14.53 24.06 -16.28
CA ARG A 344 -15.16 25.02 -17.21
C ARG A 344 -15.44 26.39 -16.59
N LYS A 345 -15.55 26.46 -15.26
CA LYS A 345 -15.72 27.68 -14.48
C LYS A 345 -14.64 27.67 -13.39
N ASN A 346 -14.23 28.84 -12.90
CA ASN A 346 -13.38 28.95 -11.70
C ASN A 346 -14.17 28.58 -10.42
N HIS A 347 -14.85 27.43 -10.41
CA HIS A 347 -15.68 26.94 -9.30
C HIS A 347 -14.91 26.10 -8.28
N ILE A 348 -13.63 25.79 -8.53
CA ILE A 348 -12.76 25.20 -7.50
C ILE A 348 -12.78 26.06 -6.22
N GLU A 349 -12.87 27.38 -6.39
CA GLU A 349 -12.91 28.40 -5.32
C GLU A 349 -14.12 28.28 -4.39
N ASN A 350 -15.22 27.66 -4.84
CA ASN A 350 -16.43 27.45 -4.04
C ASN A 350 -16.40 26.09 -3.30
N ASP A 351 -15.86 25.06 -3.96
CA ASP A 351 -15.87 23.70 -3.43
C ASP A 351 -14.71 23.45 -2.47
N PHE A 352 -13.51 23.95 -2.78
CA PHE A 352 -12.29 23.68 -2.02
C PHE A 352 -11.52 24.96 -1.67
N GLU A 353 -10.81 24.94 -0.55
CA GLU A 353 -10.04 26.08 -0.08
C GLU A 353 -8.77 26.32 -0.90
N GLN A 354 -8.54 27.58 -1.27
CA GLN A 354 -7.36 27.99 -2.01
C GLN A 354 -6.07 27.88 -1.18
N GLY A 355 -4.94 27.78 -1.87
CA GLY A 355 -3.59 27.84 -1.28
C GLY A 355 -3.14 26.61 -0.47
N GLN A 356 -3.98 25.59 -0.29
CA GLN A 356 -3.65 24.42 0.56
C GLN A 356 -2.88 23.29 -0.13
N GLY A 357 -2.41 23.51 -1.36
CA GLY A 357 -1.61 22.53 -2.12
C GLY A 357 -2.45 21.38 -2.66
N THR A 358 -1.85 20.19 -2.74
CA THR A 358 -2.52 18.97 -3.17
C THR A 358 -3.42 18.44 -2.03
N PHE A 359 -4.64 18.04 -2.39
CA PHE A 359 -5.75 17.73 -1.46
C PHE A 359 -6.15 18.90 -0.53
N PRO A 360 -6.68 20.01 -1.10
CA PRO A 360 -7.24 21.11 -0.31
C PRO A 360 -8.47 20.68 0.50
N ASN A 361 -8.70 21.32 1.64
CA ASN A 361 -9.94 21.11 2.42
C ASN A 361 -11.17 21.46 1.58
N PRO A 362 -12.27 20.68 1.68
CA PRO A 362 -13.58 21.15 1.23
C PRO A 362 -14.02 22.38 2.03
N THR A 363 -14.69 23.34 1.39
CA THR A 363 -15.23 24.52 2.08
C THR A 363 -16.37 24.11 3.02
N PHE A 364 -16.64 24.95 4.03
CA PHE A 364 -17.75 24.74 4.95
C PHE A 364 -19.09 24.56 4.21
N LYS A 365 -19.39 25.44 3.25
CA LYS A 365 -20.61 25.35 2.43
C LYS A 365 -20.66 24.06 1.61
N TYR A 366 -19.56 23.70 0.94
CA TYR A 366 -19.52 22.50 0.12
C TYR A 366 -19.73 21.21 0.94
N CYS A 367 -19.21 21.15 2.17
CA CYS A 367 -19.52 20.05 3.08
C CYS A 367 -21.02 19.94 3.40
N LEU A 368 -21.73 21.06 3.57
CA LEU A 368 -23.19 21.08 3.80
C LEU A 368 -23.97 20.64 2.56
N ASP A 369 -23.56 21.11 1.37
CA ASP A 369 -24.16 20.70 0.09
C ASP A 369 -24.01 19.18 -0.14
N LEU A 370 -22.86 18.60 0.23
CA LEU A 370 -22.61 17.16 0.14
C LEU A 370 -23.47 16.31 1.09
N MET A 371 -24.00 16.88 2.19
CA MET A 371 -24.92 16.14 3.06
C MET A 371 -26.29 15.91 2.39
N GLU A 372 -26.71 16.78 1.47
CA GLU A 372 -27.96 16.58 0.69
C GLU A 372 -27.85 15.43 -0.34
N GLU A 373 -26.66 15.21 -0.91
CA GLU A 373 -26.46 14.28 -2.04
C GLU A 373 -26.96 12.86 -1.74
N LYS A 374 -27.69 12.23 -2.67
CA LYS A 374 -28.26 10.88 -2.48
C LYS A 374 -27.43 9.84 -3.24
N SER A 375 -27.52 8.57 -2.85
CA SER A 375 -26.79 7.50 -3.54
C SER A 375 -27.33 7.36 -4.96
N LYS A 376 -26.43 7.24 -5.94
CA LYS A 376 -26.82 6.78 -7.27
C LYS A 376 -27.22 5.31 -7.24
N SER A 377 -26.57 4.54 -6.37
CA SER A 377 -26.82 3.11 -6.17
C SER A 377 -28.00 2.90 -5.21
N ARG A 378 -28.90 1.99 -5.56
CA ARG A 378 -29.94 1.49 -4.64
C ARG A 378 -29.46 0.31 -3.79
N ASP A 379 -28.20 -0.11 -3.97
CA ASP A 379 -27.61 -1.12 -3.13
C ASP A 379 -27.45 -0.60 -1.69
N LYS A 380 -27.73 -1.47 -0.72
CA LYS A 380 -27.66 -1.12 0.71
C LYS A 380 -26.23 -0.89 1.15
N GLU A 381 -25.26 -1.62 0.59
CA GLU A 381 -23.87 -1.51 0.99
C GLU A 381 -23.30 -0.14 0.57
N ASP A 382 -23.57 0.30 -0.65
CA ASP A 382 -23.19 1.65 -1.12
C ASP A 382 -23.86 2.77 -0.32
N GLN A 383 -25.14 2.60 0.04
CA GLN A 383 -25.82 3.56 0.93
C GLN A 383 -25.16 3.62 2.31
N GLY A 384 -24.86 2.46 2.91
CA GLY A 384 -24.18 2.38 4.21
C GLY A 384 -22.77 2.95 4.18
N ARG A 385 -21.97 2.65 3.14
CA ARG A 385 -20.66 3.28 2.88
C ARG A 385 -20.77 4.81 2.90
N MET A 386 -21.74 5.36 2.17
CA MET A 386 -21.92 6.81 2.09
C MET A 386 -22.31 7.44 3.43
N ILE A 387 -23.15 6.79 4.24
CA ILE A 387 -23.55 7.29 5.56
C ILE A 387 -22.34 7.37 6.49
N ILE A 388 -21.46 6.35 6.46
CA ILE A 388 -20.19 6.38 7.19
C ILE A 388 -19.29 7.52 6.70
N ILE A 389 -19.10 7.64 5.39
CA ILE A 389 -18.25 8.70 4.81
C ILE A 389 -18.78 10.10 5.16
N LYS A 390 -20.10 10.31 5.10
CA LYS A 390 -20.76 11.56 5.56
C LYS A 390 -20.52 11.81 7.05
N THR A 391 -20.64 10.78 7.88
CA THR A 391 -20.35 10.87 9.33
C THR A 391 -18.90 11.27 9.59
N ARG A 392 -17.94 10.67 8.86
CA ARG A 392 -16.51 11.01 8.96
C ARG A 392 -16.22 12.42 8.44
N LEU A 393 -16.88 12.88 7.38
CA LEU A 393 -16.79 14.28 6.90
C LEU A 393 -17.40 15.27 7.90
N TRP A 394 -18.57 14.97 8.49
CA TRP A 394 -19.21 15.80 9.51
C TRP A 394 -18.36 15.93 10.77
N ALA A 395 -17.79 14.82 11.27
CA ALA A 395 -16.84 14.85 12.38
C ALA A 395 -15.57 15.67 12.05
N SER A 396 -15.09 15.59 10.80
CA SER A 396 -13.96 16.40 10.32
C SER A 396 -14.32 17.90 10.26
N LEU A 397 -15.57 18.23 9.93
CA LEU A 397 -16.10 19.60 9.90
C LEU A 397 -16.22 20.16 11.33
N LEU A 398 -16.76 19.40 12.28
CA LEU A 398 -16.87 19.77 13.70
C LEU A 398 -15.52 19.96 14.39
N ARG A 399 -14.52 19.13 14.05
CA ARG A 399 -13.15 19.28 14.56
C ARG A 399 -12.49 20.58 14.09
N ARG A 400 -12.97 21.12 12.97
CA ARG A 400 -12.42 22.30 12.30
C ARG A 400 -13.14 23.60 12.65
N TYR A 401 -14.46 23.53 12.73
CA TYR A 401 -15.35 24.61 13.14
C TYR A 401 -16.08 24.12 14.38
N PRO A 402 -15.57 24.43 15.59
CA PRO A 402 -16.19 23.97 16.83
C PRO A 402 -17.61 24.54 16.98
N LEU A 403 -18.40 23.93 17.87
CA LEU A 403 -19.73 24.43 18.21
C LEU A 403 -19.63 25.90 18.66
N GLY A 404 -20.49 26.76 18.11
CA GLY A 404 -20.46 28.21 18.33
C GLY A 404 -19.61 29.01 17.32
N ASP A 405 -18.93 28.37 16.36
CA ASP A 405 -18.34 29.11 15.21
C ASP A 405 -19.45 29.85 14.41
N PRO A 406 -19.32 31.15 14.12
CA PRO A 406 -20.33 31.93 13.39
C PRO A 406 -20.67 31.41 11.99
N ARG A 407 -19.85 30.52 11.41
CA ARG A 407 -20.17 29.80 10.16
C ARG A 407 -21.34 28.84 10.35
N TRP A 408 -21.53 28.27 11.54
CA TRP A 408 -22.67 27.41 11.83
C TRP A 408 -23.98 28.20 11.86
N THR A 409 -24.03 29.34 12.56
CA THR A 409 -25.25 30.17 12.62
C THR A 409 -25.63 30.68 11.24
N SER A 410 -24.73 31.41 10.57
CA SER A 410 -24.94 31.97 9.24
C SER A 410 -25.18 30.90 8.16
N GLY A 411 -24.53 29.74 8.28
CA GLY A 411 -24.75 28.59 7.40
C GLY A 411 -26.14 27.98 7.56
N ILE A 412 -26.54 27.68 8.79
CA ILE A 412 -27.85 27.08 9.11
C ILE A 412 -29.00 28.02 8.72
N GLU A 413 -28.85 29.32 8.97
CA GLU A 413 -29.80 30.34 8.50
C GLU A 413 -29.94 30.34 6.97
N ALA A 414 -28.83 30.26 6.24
CA ALA A 414 -28.83 30.25 4.78
C ALA A 414 -29.36 28.96 4.14
N LEU A 415 -29.30 27.82 4.86
CA LEU A 415 -29.80 26.53 4.39
C LEU A 415 -31.34 26.39 4.52
N GLY A 416 -31.93 27.06 5.52
CA GLY A 416 -33.36 27.01 5.79
C GLY A 416 -33.89 25.66 6.31
N GLN A 417 -35.15 25.63 6.73
CA GLN A 417 -35.76 24.44 7.37
C GLN A 417 -35.75 23.19 6.48
N GLY A 418 -35.92 23.34 5.16
CA GLY A 418 -35.98 22.21 4.23
C GLY A 418 -34.67 21.46 4.02
N TRP A 419 -33.51 21.99 4.44
CA TRP A 419 -32.23 21.28 4.30
C TRP A 419 -32.19 20.00 5.14
N ARG A 420 -32.63 20.08 6.41
CA ARG A 420 -32.62 18.95 7.33
C ARG A 420 -33.46 17.78 6.80
N ASP A 421 -34.60 18.08 6.18
CA ASP A 421 -35.47 17.07 5.56
C ASP A 421 -34.84 16.43 4.31
N LYS A 422 -34.07 17.19 3.51
CA LYS A 422 -33.31 16.61 2.39
C LYS A 422 -32.20 15.66 2.87
N VAL A 423 -31.49 16.03 3.93
CA VAL A 423 -30.44 15.19 4.53
C VAL A 423 -31.06 13.93 5.13
N GLU A 424 -32.18 14.04 5.84
CA GLU A 424 -32.94 12.89 6.32
C GLU A 424 -33.40 11.99 5.17
N GLN A 425 -33.98 12.54 4.10
CA GLN A 425 -34.34 11.75 2.91
C GLN A 425 -33.14 11.15 2.17
N SER A 426 -31.94 11.71 2.31
CA SER A 426 -30.71 11.14 1.75
C SER A 426 -30.29 9.92 2.55
N VAL A 427 -30.25 10.06 3.87
CA VAL A 427 -29.70 9.06 4.81
C VAL A 427 -30.72 7.93 5.10
N CYS A 428 -32.00 8.26 5.26
CA CYS A 428 -33.09 7.31 5.53
C CYS A 428 -33.61 6.57 4.28
N SER A 429 -32.95 6.72 3.13
CA SER A 429 -33.20 5.87 1.95
C SER A 429 -32.67 4.44 2.11
N SER A 430 -31.82 4.22 3.12
CA SER A 430 -31.39 2.91 3.61
C SER A 430 -32.17 2.49 4.85
N ASN A 431 -32.47 1.20 4.99
CA ASN A 431 -33.17 0.66 6.16
C ASN A 431 -32.26 0.48 7.41
N ASP A 432 -31.02 0.98 7.40
CA ASP A 432 -30.01 0.68 8.41
C ASP A 432 -30.04 1.68 9.59
N GLY A 433 -30.89 1.35 10.56
CA GLY A 433 -31.40 2.25 11.58
C GLY A 433 -30.51 2.62 12.77
N GLN A 434 -29.17 2.71 12.63
CA GLN A 434 -28.29 3.21 13.70
C GLN A 434 -27.26 4.25 13.24
N ALA A 435 -26.42 3.96 12.22
CA ALA A 435 -25.46 4.94 11.70
C ALA A 435 -26.17 6.20 11.15
N ALA A 436 -27.28 5.99 10.45
CA ALA A 436 -28.21 7.03 10.00
C ALA A 436 -28.68 7.94 11.15
N LYS A 437 -29.14 7.33 12.26
CA LYS A 437 -29.62 8.05 13.45
C LYS A 437 -28.49 8.79 14.17
N GLY A 438 -27.29 8.20 14.21
CA GLY A 438 -26.10 8.84 14.77
C GLY A 438 -25.73 10.12 14.02
N LEU A 439 -25.71 10.07 12.68
CA LEU A 439 -25.46 11.25 11.85
C LEU A 439 -26.55 12.33 12.05
N LEU A 440 -27.83 11.96 12.04
CA LEU A 440 -28.92 12.91 12.27
C LEU A 440 -28.87 13.52 13.67
N ALA A 441 -28.59 12.75 14.72
CA ALA A 441 -28.43 13.27 16.08
C ALA A 441 -27.22 14.23 16.22
N LEU A 442 -26.11 13.96 15.51
CA LEU A 442 -24.97 14.87 15.44
C LEU A 442 -25.29 16.17 14.70
N ILE A 443 -26.18 16.12 13.70
CA ILE A 443 -26.67 17.32 12.99
C ILE A 443 -27.61 18.11 13.90
N ASP A 444 -28.60 17.45 14.50
CA ASP A 444 -29.59 18.09 15.38
C ASP A 444 -28.90 18.76 16.59
N MET A 445 -27.85 18.16 17.16
CA MET A 445 -27.03 18.80 18.21
C MET A 445 -26.42 20.14 17.77
N VAL A 446 -25.88 20.22 16.54
CA VAL A 446 -25.33 21.47 16.00
C VAL A 446 -26.43 22.51 15.80
N PHE A 447 -27.60 22.10 15.30
CA PHE A 447 -28.76 22.97 15.13
C PHE A 447 -29.36 23.48 16.44
N VAL A 448 -29.21 22.76 17.55
CA VAL A 448 -29.61 23.21 18.89
C VAL A 448 -28.61 24.20 19.47
N VAL A 449 -27.31 23.98 19.30
CA VAL A 449 -26.25 24.86 19.86
C VAL A 449 -26.01 26.12 19.02
N SER A 450 -26.46 26.15 17.77
CA SER A 450 -26.31 27.30 16.84
C SER A 450 -27.57 28.17 16.74
N LYS A 451 -28.50 28.06 17.70
CA LYS A 451 -29.70 28.89 17.86
C LYS A 451 -29.68 29.58 19.22
#